data_AF-A0A662BEJ9-F1
#
_entry.id   AF-A0A662BEJ9-F1
#
_cell.length_a   1.000
_cell.length_b   1.000
_cell.length_c   1.000
_cell.angle_alpha   90.00
_cell.angle_beta   90.00
_cell.angle_gamma   90.00
#
_symmetry.space_group_name_H-M   'P 1'
#
loop_
_entity.id
_entity.type
_entity.pdbx_description
1 polymer ?
#
loop_
_entity_poly.entity_id
_entity_poly.type
_entity_poly.pdbx_seq_one_letter_code
_entity_poly.pdbx_strand_id
1 'polypeptide(L)'
;MKTKVFFLALLFPVFLNAQSVGDTIVIPTINYTQTHSPNGRDTMIMFPDDPGITYEKIIMAYNMRCKDGLVSSGSNTNLGCGEWDYKCNTYIYDSTRIDSLLSFQVSHSITHFSGDTFRYVTDAMHDQYQYLQQLVEVNTIISEDQYTIGLGSLPLNHVLQTDQNSGKSQFLYTATELGSTGMSAGDLDGISIHANNTADAEFLRIRIKETTETSLDKNAPEMEDFTEVYFADYSFATGDNRIQFYQPFIWDGTSNLVVEFSFTNSTPSGALEIKGEDAGAGLCIYTSNGTHIVNDAGYTTVPTGPFSSISEEITVSFWCYGNPDFLPANTSIVHGLDANNKRSLNVHLPWSNSGVYFDCGYESGGYDRINKVATPEELEGQWNHWAFTKNATTGDMNMYLNGVVWQSGTDKTRLIDIQDFVIGVSQNSSNNYYFGKIDELRVWSKELDETTIQEWMNGSLDNTHPDYADLVAYYQFDEGSGTIANDASVYGETADIHDYVMWGNENGINLSRNFEASSERPNMIFLQGDYDLTITGTIVTELVEKFANSMTSYEIIPRWGTMLHDSINIVSNELVWEAGYEYVYDPDGMLIDSNEVVATEFV
;
A
#
# COMPACT_ATOMS: atom_id res chain seq x y z
N MET A 1 25.91 71.28 -81.32
CA MET A 1 26.87 71.54 -80.22
C MET A 1 26.09 72.08 -79.03
N LYS A 2 25.82 71.23 -78.04
CA LYS A 2 25.00 71.58 -76.85
C LYS A 2 25.92 71.58 -75.63
N THR A 3 26.18 72.76 -75.11
CA THR A 3 27.01 73.04 -73.93
C THR A 3 26.29 72.50 -72.69
N LYS A 4 26.83 71.45 -72.07
CA LYS A 4 26.32 70.90 -70.81
C LYS A 4 27.02 71.62 -69.65
N VAL A 5 26.25 72.40 -68.89
CA VAL A 5 26.66 72.98 -67.61
C VAL A 5 26.49 71.90 -66.54
N PHE A 6 27.59 71.50 -65.89
CA PHE A 6 27.62 70.55 -64.80
C PHE A 6 27.48 71.32 -63.48
N PHE A 7 26.38 71.10 -62.75
CA PHE A 7 26.14 71.69 -61.44
C PHE A 7 26.74 70.76 -60.37
N LEU A 8 27.82 71.21 -59.73
CA LEU A 8 28.49 70.49 -58.65
C LEU A 8 27.82 70.87 -57.32
N ALA A 9 27.01 69.97 -56.77
CA ALA A 9 26.41 70.14 -55.44
C ALA A 9 27.43 69.76 -54.35
N LEU A 10 27.83 70.73 -53.54
CA LEU A 10 28.67 70.53 -52.36
C LEU A 10 27.89 69.76 -51.27
N LEU A 11 28.40 68.58 -50.89
CA LEU A 11 28.01 67.87 -49.68
C LEU A 11 28.71 68.52 -48.47
N PHE A 12 27.93 69.15 -47.59
CA PHE A 12 28.37 69.59 -46.26
C PHE A 12 28.30 68.40 -45.28
N PRO A 13 29.36 68.10 -44.51
CA PRO A 13 29.25 67.17 -43.39
C PRO A 13 28.50 67.85 -42.24
N VAL A 14 27.36 67.29 -41.85
CA VAL A 14 26.63 67.66 -40.63
C VAL A 14 27.32 66.95 -39.46
N PHE A 15 28.06 67.70 -38.65
CA PHE A 15 28.48 67.24 -37.34
C PHE A 15 27.28 67.35 -36.39
N LEU A 16 26.64 66.22 -36.08
CA LEU A 16 25.69 66.12 -34.98
C LEU A 16 26.49 66.15 -33.66
N ASN A 17 26.47 67.29 -32.99
CA ASN A 17 26.89 67.36 -31.58
C ASN A 17 25.76 66.77 -30.74
N ALA A 18 25.95 65.56 -30.23
CA ALA A 18 24.93 64.79 -29.52
C ALA A 18 24.88 65.06 -28.01
N GLN A 19 25.20 66.27 -27.54
CA GLN A 19 24.89 66.66 -26.16
C GLN A 19 24.48 68.13 -26.09
N SER A 20 23.22 68.37 -25.74
CA SER A 20 22.75 69.68 -25.32
C SER A 20 23.14 69.93 -23.86
N VAL A 21 23.53 71.16 -23.55
CA VAL A 21 23.70 71.61 -22.15
C VAL A 21 22.38 71.41 -21.41
N GLY A 22 22.35 70.50 -20.42
CA GLY A 22 21.14 70.15 -19.65
C GLY A 22 20.78 68.66 -19.62
N ASP A 23 21.47 67.81 -20.40
CA ASP A 23 21.20 66.36 -20.51
C ASP A 23 21.86 65.51 -19.41
N THR A 24 22.04 66.07 -18.22
CA THR A 24 22.60 65.35 -17.08
C THR A 24 21.78 65.68 -15.85
N ILE A 25 21.05 64.68 -15.37
CA ILE A 25 20.30 64.77 -14.11
C ILE A 25 21.27 64.40 -12.99
N VAL A 26 21.55 65.36 -12.10
CA VAL A 26 22.40 65.14 -10.93
C VAL A 26 21.51 64.80 -9.75
N ILE A 27 21.60 63.57 -9.28
CA ILE A 27 20.85 63.09 -8.11
C ILE A 27 21.77 63.19 -6.90
N PRO A 28 21.50 64.07 -5.92
CA PRO A 28 22.24 64.07 -4.67
C PRO A 28 21.87 62.82 -3.87
N THR A 29 22.85 61.98 -3.57
CA THR A 29 22.65 60.70 -2.89
C THR A 29 23.02 60.81 -1.41
N ILE A 30 24.30 60.58 -1.11
CA ILE A 30 24.87 60.60 0.23
C ILE A 30 25.37 62.01 0.54
N ASN A 31 25.21 62.45 1.79
CA ASN A 31 25.71 63.75 2.24
C ASN A 31 26.65 63.61 3.46
N TYR A 32 27.45 64.67 3.72
CA TYR A 32 28.48 64.66 4.77
C TYR A 32 27.97 64.58 6.22
N THR A 33 26.65 64.59 6.44
CA THR A 33 26.04 64.44 7.76
C THR A 33 25.73 62.99 8.12
N GLN A 34 25.82 62.06 7.16
CA GLN A 34 25.65 60.62 7.41
C GLN A 34 26.89 60.06 8.11
N THR A 35 26.86 60.06 9.44
CA THR A 35 27.91 59.54 10.33
C THR A 35 27.53 58.17 10.88
N HIS A 36 28.54 57.39 11.30
CA HIS A 36 28.40 56.03 11.85
C HIS A 36 27.39 55.96 13.01
N SER A 37 26.21 55.41 12.72
CA SER A 37 25.12 55.04 13.65
C SER A 37 24.46 53.78 13.06
N PRO A 38 23.71 52.96 13.81
CA PRO A 38 23.66 51.50 13.59
C PRO A 38 23.14 51.03 12.22
N ASN A 39 22.52 51.90 11.42
CA ASN A 39 22.04 51.64 10.05
C ASN A 39 22.49 52.74 9.03
N GLY A 40 23.70 53.29 9.16
CA GLY A 40 24.03 54.63 8.63
C GLY A 40 25.26 54.77 7.73
N ARG A 41 25.48 53.88 6.74
CA ARG A 41 26.42 54.12 5.61
C ARG A 41 25.95 53.54 4.26
N ASP A 42 24.83 52.83 4.25
CA ASP A 42 24.18 52.23 3.09
C ASP A 42 22.85 52.93 2.80
N THR A 43 22.48 53.02 1.53
CA THR A 43 21.21 53.61 1.10
C THR A 43 20.85 53.09 -0.29
N MET A 44 19.55 53.00 -0.57
CA MET A 44 19.02 52.72 -1.91
C MET A 44 18.56 54.04 -2.51
N ILE A 45 19.11 54.36 -3.67
CA ILE A 45 18.76 55.58 -4.42
C ILE A 45 17.98 55.17 -5.64
N MET A 46 16.74 55.64 -5.73
CA MET A 46 15.92 55.48 -6.91
C MET A 46 16.33 56.51 -7.96
N PHE A 47 16.42 56.09 -9.22
CA PHE A 47 16.44 57.03 -10.33
C PHE A 47 15.09 57.76 -10.42
N PRO A 48 15.05 59.04 -10.83
CA PRO A 48 13.80 59.73 -11.07
C PRO A 48 12.94 58.95 -12.07
N ASP A 49 11.65 58.84 -11.79
CA ASP A 49 10.68 58.15 -12.65
C ASP A 49 9.83 59.19 -13.39
N ASP A 50 10.50 60.07 -14.13
CA ASP A 50 9.86 61.13 -14.90
C ASP A 50 9.34 60.56 -16.24
N PRO A 51 8.04 60.70 -16.56
CA PRO A 51 7.45 60.12 -17.77
C PRO A 51 8.18 60.58 -19.05
N GLY A 52 8.67 59.62 -19.83
CA GLY A 52 9.34 59.86 -21.10
C GLY A 52 10.84 60.16 -21.01
N ILE A 53 11.45 60.08 -19.82
CA ILE A 53 12.90 60.16 -19.65
C ILE A 53 13.49 58.75 -19.64
N THR A 54 14.55 58.53 -20.42
CA THR A 54 15.33 57.29 -20.43
C THR A 54 16.79 57.59 -20.12
N TYR A 55 17.43 56.74 -19.32
CA TYR A 55 18.84 56.89 -18.92
C TYR A 55 19.72 55.92 -19.69
N GLU A 56 20.76 56.42 -20.37
CA GLU A 56 21.72 55.56 -21.09
C GLU A 56 23.04 55.35 -20.33
N LYS A 57 23.40 56.29 -19.45
CA LYS A 57 24.69 56.29 -18.76
C LYS A 57 24.56 56.82 -17.34
N ILE A 58 25.07 56.04 -16.40
CA ILE A 58 25.13 56.41 -14.98
C ILE A 58 26.58 56.77 -14.66
N ILE A 59 26.81 58.01 -14.23
CA ILE A 59 28.11 58.48 -13.76
C ILE A 59 28.04 58.65 -12.25
N MET A 60 28.78 57.82 -11.51
CA MET A 60 28.86 57.91 -10.06
C MET A 60 30.10 58.71 -9.65
N ALA A 61 29.89 59.77 -8.88
CA ALA A 61 30.95 60.59 -8.32
C ALA A 61 31.01 60.41 -6.80
N TYR A 62 32.13 59.89 -6.29
CA TYR A 62 32.37 59.72 -4.86
C TYR A 62 33.34 60.78 -4.35
N ASN A 63 32.95 61.51 -3.30
CA ASN A 63 33.86 62.37 -2.55
C ASN A 63 34.06 61.80 -1.15
N MET A 64 35.16 61.07 -0.97
CA MET A 64 35.53 60.53 0.34
C MET A 64 36.06 61.63 1.26
N ARG A 65 35.58 61.67 2.50
CA ARG A 65 36.12 62.55 3.55
C ARG A 65 37.04 61.75 4.48
N CYS A 66 38.33 62.02 4.44
CA CYS A 66 39.24 61.62 5.51
C CYS A 66 39.14 62.63 6.65
N LYS A 67 39.05 62.14 7.89
CA LYS A 67 39.11 63.01 9.08
C LYS A 67 40.42 63.80 9.03
N ASP A 68 40.29 65.12 8.95
CA ASP A 68 41.40 66.10 8.88
C ASP A 68 42.44 65.83 7.77
N GLY A 69 42.07 65.08 6.72
CA GLY A 69 42.99 64.68 5.64
C GLY A 69 44.04 63.63 6.06
N LEU A 70 43.85 62.97 7.21
CA LEU A 70 44.81 62.00 7.75
C LEU A 70 44.56 60.58 7.20
N VAL A 71 45.55 59.70 7.36
CA VAL A 71 45.48 58.26 7.01
C VAL A 71 45.67 57.45 8.29
N SER A 72 44.78 56.49 8.53
CA SER A 72 44.84 55.59 9.69
C SER A 72 46.00 54.61 9.59
N SER A 73 46.63 54.30 10.73
CA SER A 73 47.74 53.34 10.84
C SER A 73 47.31 52.14 11.68
N GLY A 74 48.09 51.05 11.64
CA GLY A 74 47.84 49.89 12.50
C GLY A 74 47.88 50.19 14.00
N SER A 75 48.54 51.29 14.40
CA SER A 75 48.59 51.76 15.79
C SER A 75 47.47 52.74 16.15
N ASN A 76 46.78 53.32 15.17
CA ASN A 76 45.61 54.17 15.37
C ASN A 76 44.67 54.07 14.17
N THR A 77 43.74 53.12 14.26
CA THR A 77 42.79 52.77 13.19
C THR A 77 41.69 53.81 12.97
N ASN A 78 41.60 54.84 13.82
CA ASN A 78 40.58 55.90 13.75
C ASN A 78 41.19 57.31 13.61
N LEU A 79 42.40 57.41 13.05
CA LEU A 79 43.11 58.66 12.84
C LEU A 79 42.56 59.44 11.63
N GLY A 80 42.19 58.73 10.58
CA GLY A 80 41.80 59.28 9.28
C GLY A 80 41.13 58.23 8.40
N CYS A 81 41.39 58.24 7.10
CA CYS A 81 40.95 57.17 6.20
C CYS A 81 41.75 55.88 6.46
N GLY A 82 41.08 54.78 6.72
CA GLY A 82 41.67 53.44 6.84
C GLY A 82 41.61 52.63 5.55
N GLU A 83 42.22 51.46 5.59
CA GLU A 83 42.30 50.49 4.49
C GLU A 83 40.93 50.05 3.94
N TRP A 84 39.83 50.26 4.68
CA TRP A 84 38.50 49.82 4.25
C TRP A 84 37.57 50.97 3.84
N ASP A 85 37.97 52.23 4.05
CA ASP A 85 37.10 53.39 3.78
C ASP A 85 36.97 53.70 2.27
N TYR A 86 37.80 53.12 1.40
CA TYR A 86 37.69 53.28 -0.05
C TYR A 86 36.67 52.33 -0.72
N LYS A 87 36.18 51.32 0.01
CA LYS A 87 35.25 50.32 -0.55
C LYS A 87 33.82 50.85 -0.53
N CYS A 88 33.40 51.46 -1.63
CA CYS A 88 31.99 51.76 -1.89
C CYS A 88 31.40 50.60 -2.69
N ASN A 89 30.68 49.68 -2.03
CA ASN A 89 29.97 48.59 -2.70
C ASN A 89 28.67 49.15 -3.29
N THR A 90 28.65 49.37 -4.60
CA THR A 90 27.49 49.94 -5.29
C THR A 90 26.98 48.99 -6.34
N TYR A 91 25.67 48.72 -6.28
CA TYR A 91 24.98 47.81 -7.16
C TYR A 91 23.92 48.60 -7.91
N ILE A 92 23.80 48.37 -9.22
CA ILE A 92 22.67 48.84 -10.02
C ILE A 92 21.68 47.69 -10.07
N TYR A 93 20.47 47.93 -9.60
CA TYR A 93 19.39 46.95 -9.59
C TYR A 93 18.30 47.40 -10.55
N ASP A 94 17.90 46.52 -11.46
CA ASP A 94 16.73 46.70 -12.31
C ASP A 94 15.66 45.73 -11.82
N SER A 95 14.65 46.26 -11.12
CA SER A 95 13.57 45.46 -10.54
C SER A 95 12.64 44.84 -11.59
N THR A 96 12.80 45.17 -12.88
CA THR A 96 12.02 44.59 -13.99
C THR A 96 12.72 43.41 -14.65
N ARG A 97 14.01 43.19 -14.37
CA ARG A 97 14.76 42.04 -14.92
C ARG A 97 14.54 40.82 -14.03
N ILE A 98 13.55 40.04 -14.40
CA ILE A 98 13.38 38.66 -13.93
C ILE A 98 14.25 37.78 -14.83
N ASP A 99 15.23 37.09 -14.25
CA ASP A 99 15.95 36.02 -14.94
C ASP A 99 15.03 34.79 -14.99
N SER A 100 14.17 34.72 -16.00
CA SER A 100 13.36 33.52 -16.25
C SER A 100 14.28 32.43 -16.81
N LEU A 101 14.85 31.62 -15.93
CA LEU A 101 15.48 30.37 -16.35
C LEU A 101 14.38 29.47 -16.90
N LEU A 102 14.43 29.17 -18.19
CA LEU A 102 13.57 28.15 -18.80
C LEU A 102 13.77 26.84 -18.02
N SER A 103 12.68 26.34 -17.44
CA SER A 103 12.65 25.07 -16.73
C SER A 103 11.70 24.12 -17.45
N PHE A 104 12.01 22.84 -17.42
CA PHE A 104 11.18 21.79 -17.99
C PHE A 104 10.53 20.99 -16.86
N GLN A 105 9.32 20.52 -17.12
CA GLN A 105 8.59 19.60 -16.24
C GLN A 105 8.19 18.37 -17.07
N VAL A 106 8.14 17.20 -16.44
CA VAL A 106 7.62 15.99 -17.07
C VAL A 106 6.16 16.19 -17.47
N SER A 107 5.77 15.72 -18.65
CA SER A 107 4.37 15.74 -19.09
C SER A 107 3.54 14.68 -18.37
N HIS A 108 4.17 13.56 -18.01
CA HIS A 108 3.57 12.45 -17.29
C HIS A 108 4.51 11.91 -16.21
N SER A 109 3.94 11.35 -15.15
CA SER A 109 4.64 10.46 -14.21
C SER A 109 3.93 9.12 -14.21
N ILE A 110 4.69 8.04 -14.34
CA ILE A 110 4.15 6.69 -14.46
C ILE A 110 4.81 5.81 -13.42
N THR A 111 4.01 5.04 -12.67
CA THR A 111 4.57 4.14 -11.64
C THR A 111 5.42 3.05 -12.30
N HIS A 112 6.54 2.71 -11.66
CA HIS A 112 7.52 1.73 -12.14
C HIS A 112 8.18 2.06 -13.49
N PHE A 113 8.04 3.29 -13.98
CA PHE A 113 8.58 3.69 -15.26
C PHE A 113 9.44 4.96 -15.15
N SER A 114 10.62 4.94 -15.77
CA SER A 114 11.57 6.06 -15.79
C SER A 114 12.07 6.41 -17.19
N GLY A 115 11.47 5.81 -18.23
CA GLY A 115 11.82 6.07 -19.62
C GLY A 115 11.15 7.32 -20.18
N ASP A 116 11.51 7.65 -21.42
CA ASP A 116 10.97 8.81 -22.15
C ASP A 116 9.75 8.46 -23.02
N THR A 117 9.41 7.18 -23.16
CA THR A 117 8.28 6.73 -23.99
C THR A 117 7.63 5.51 -23.37
N PHE A 118 6.41 5.68 -22.87
CA PHE A 118 5.64 4.59 -22.28
C PHE A 118 4.63 4.07 -23.31
N ARG A 119 4.60 2.76 -23.52
CA ARG A 119 3.72 2.12 -24.50
C ARG A 119 2.74 1.25 -23.74
N TYR A 120 1.44 1.51 -23.89
CA TYR A 120 0.44 0.92 -23.00
C TYR A 120 -0.83 0.49 -23.70
N VAL A 121 -1.62 -0.27 -22.95
CA VAL A 121 -3.02 -0.61 -23.23
C VAL A 121 -3.91 -0.14 -22.08
N THR A 122 -5.18 0.12 -22.37
CA THR A 122 -6.17 0.58 -21.38
C THR A 122 -7.06 -0.54 -20.85
N ASP A 123 -7.08 -1.68 -21.55
CA ASP A 123 -7.76 -2.88 -21.09
C ASP A 123 -6.79 -3.67 -20.20
N ALA A 124 -7.31 -4.22 -19.11
CA ALA A 124 -6.52 -4.97 -18.15
C ALA A 124 -5.80 -6.16 -18.80
N MET A 125 -4.50 -6.29 -18.53
CA MET A 125 -3.72 -7.45 -18.93
C MET A 125 -3.83 -8.55 -17.87
N HIS A 126 -3.77 -9.81 -18.29
CA HIS A 126 -3.92 -10.96 -17.40
C HIS A 126 -2.84 -12.01 -17.64
N ASP A 127 -2.29 -12.57 -16.57
CA ASP A 127 -1.59 -13.85 -16.64
C ASP A 127 -2.59 -15.00 -16.45
N GLN A 128 -2.35 -16.13 -17.09
CA GLN A 128 -3.26 -17.26 -17.17
C GLN A 128 -2.69 -18.44 -16.39
N TYR A 129 -3.46 -18.97 -15.45
CA TYR A 129 -3.06 -20.12 -14.65
C TYR A 129 -3.95 -21.31 -14.97
N GLN A 130 -3.35 -22.38 -15.47
CA GLN A 130 -4.06 -23.60 -15.81
C GLN A 130 -4.11 -24.54 -14.61
N TYR A 131 -5.27 -25.16 -14.40
CA TYR A 131 -5.51 -26.14 -13.35
C TYR A 131 -6.03 -27.43 -13.97
N LEU A 132 -5.52 -28.56 -13.49
CA LEU A 132 -6.03 -29.87 -13.86
C LEU A 132 -7.15 -30.28 -12.91
N GLN A 133 -8.39 -30.14 -13.34
CA GLN A 133 -9.56 -30.64 -12.61
C GLN A 133 -9.81 -32.11 -12.95
N GLN A 134 -10.28 -32.88 -11.97
CA GLN A 134 -10.53 -34.31 -12.10
C GLN A 134 -12.03 -34.61 -12.01
N LEU A 135 -12.66 -34.80 -13.16
CA LEU A 135 -14.08 -35.16 -13.25
C LEU A 135 -14.24 -36.66 -13.04
N VAL A 136 -15.05 -37.03 -12.05
CA VAL A 136 -15.28 -38.43 -11.67
C VAL A 136 -16.68 -38.86 -12.08
N GLU A 137 -16.77 -39.82 -13.00
CA GLU A 137 -18.00 -40.50 -13.38
C GLU A 137 -18.08 -41.87 -12.72
N VAL A 138 -19.16 -42.14 -11.98
CA VAL A 138 -19.43 -43.46 -11.40
C VAL A 138 -20.14 -44.32 -12.44
N ASN A 139 -19.40 -45.23 -13.09
CA ASN A 139 -19.97 -46.13 -14.09
C ASN A 139 -20.88 -47.19 -13.43
N THR A 140 -20.40 -47.77 -12.33
CA THR A 140 -21.13 -48.80 -11.57
C THR A 140 -20.63 -48.84 -10.13
N ILE A 141 -21.57 -49.00 -9.18
CA ILE A 141 -21.28 -49.30 -7.78
C ILE A 141 -21.25 -50.83 -7.62
N ILE A 142 -20.08 -51.39 -7.31
CA ILE A 142 -19.89 -52.84 -7.12
C ILE A 142 -20.32 -53.23 -5.70
N SER A 143 -19.86 -52.46 -4.72
CA SER A 143 -20.31 -52.51 -3.32
C SER A 143 -20.19 -51.13 -2.70
N GLU A 144 -21.08 -50.79 -1.77
CA GLU A 144 -21.02 -49.53 -1.04
C GLU A 144 -21.67 -49.70 0.34
N ASP A 145 -20.94 -49.27 1.36
CA ASP A 145 -21.46 -49.01 2.70
C ASP A 145 -21.55 -47.49 2.90
N GLN A 146 -22.65 -47.05 3.52
CA GLN A 146 -22.93 -45.63 3.76
C GLN A 146 -23.02 -45.35 5.26
N TYR A 147 -22.26 -44.37 5.72
CA TYR A 147 -22.14 -44.02 7.14
C TYR A 147 -22.61 -42.59 7.36
N THR A 148 -23.85 -42.44 7.83
CA THR A 148 -24.46 -41.12 8.09
C THR A 148 -24.01 -40.56 9.44
N ILE A 149 -23.47 -39.35 9.40
CA ILE A 149 -23.15 -38.52 10.56
C ILE A 149 -24.07 -37.29 10.52
N GLY A 150 -24.71 -37.01 11.65
CA GLY A 150 -25.67 -35.94 11.81
C GLY A 150 -27.04 -36.22 11.18
N LEU A 151 -28.10 -35.80 11.86
CA LEU A 151 -29.49 -35.99 11.43
C LEU A 151 -30.33 -34.73 11.59
N GLY A 152 -29.70 -33.59 11.88
CA GLY A 152 -30.39 -32.30 12.04
C GLY A 152 -31.00 -31.78 10.75
N SER A 153 -31.62 -30.61 10.86
CA SER A 153 -32.34 -29.96 9.75
C SER A 153 -32.03 -28.47 9.63
N LEU A 154 -30.95 -28.02 10.28
CA LEU A 154 -30.52 -26.62 10.21
C LEU A 154 -30.00 -26.32 8.80
N PRO A 155 -30.42 -25.22 8.16
CA PRO A 155 -29.83 -24.74 6.93
C PRO A 155 -28.52 -24.01 7.24
N LEU A 156 -27.39 -24.63 6.92
CA LEU A 156 -26.06 -24.06 7.14
C LEU A 156 -25.59 -23.35 5.87
N ASN A 157 -25.34 -22.05 5.97
CA ASN A 157 -24.82 -21.23 4.88
C ASN A 157 -23.29 -21.06 4.89
N HIS A 158 -22.60 -21.58 5.92
CA HIS A 158 -21.15 -21.42 6.11
C HIS A 158 -20.33 -22.65 5.71
N VAL A 159 -20.98 -23.71 5.19
CA VAL A 159 -20.27 -24.91 4.70
C VAL A 159 -19.46 -24.57 3.44
N LEU A 160 -20.12 -23.91 2.50
CA LEU A 160 -19.57 -23.40 1.25
C LEU A 160 -20.33 -22.12 0.93
N GLN A 161 -19.79 -20.96 1.32
CA GLN A 161 -20.40 -19.64 1.15
C GLN A 161 -20.37 -19.18 -0.32
N THR A 162 -20.99 -19.92 -1.21
CA THR A 162 -20.91 -19.75 -2.68
C THR A 162 -21.45 -18.42 -3.20
N ASP A 163 -22.15 -17.64 -2.38
CA ASP A 163 -22.49 -16.22 -2.59
C ASP A 163 -21.32 -15.25 -2.39
N GLN A 164 -20.14 -15.77 -2.08
CA GLN A 164 -18.86 -15.07 -1.97
C GLN A 164 -17.92 -15.47 -3.13
N ASN A 165 -16.85 -14.71 -3.35
CA ASN A 165 -15.83 -15.03 -4.36
C ASN A 165 -15.01 -16.25 -3.98
N SER A 166 -14.81 -16.49 -2.70
CA SER A 166 -14.10 -17.67 -2.23
C SER A 166 -14.52 -18.02 -0.81
N GLY A 167 -14.24 -19.25 -0.41
CA GLY A 167 -14.45 -19.67 0.97
C GLY A 167 -13.68 -20.93 1.31
N LYS A 168 -13.49 -21.12 2.61
CA LYS A 168 -12.86 -22.30 3.21
C LYS A 168 -13.58 -22.65 4.50
N SER A 169 -13.83 -23.93 4.72
CA SER A 169 -14.39 -24.44 5.97
C SER A 169 -13.72 -25.75 6.37
N GLN A 170 -13.63 -25.99 7.66
CA GLN A 170 -13.07 -27.20 8.24
C GLN A 170 -14.05 -27.79 9.24
N PHE A 171 -14.28 -29.10 9.13
CA PHE A 171 -15.19 -29.83 9.99
C PHE A 171 -14.50 -31.03 10.63
N LEU A 172 -14.60 -31.11 11.95
CA LEU A 172 -14.03 -32.21 12.73
C LEU A 172 -15.06 -33.34 12.93
N TYR A 173 -14.62 -34.57 12.68
CA TYR A 173 -15.38 -35.81 12.91
C TYR A 173 -14.56 -36.72 13.82
N THR A 174 -15.06 -37.01 15.01
CA THR A 174 -14.27 -37.81 15.96
C THR A 174 -14.31 -39.29 15.60
N ALA A 175 -13.23 -40.03 15.84
CA ALA A 175 -13.15 -41.47 15.60
C ALA A 175 -14.23 -42.24 16.37
N THR A 176 -14.58 -41.78 17.58
CA THR A 176 -15.65 -42.38 18.39
C THR A 176 -17.00 -42.23 17.70
N GLU A 177 -17.27 -41.06 17.14
CA GLU A 177 -18.52 -40.79 16.42
C GLU A 177 -18.58 -41.59 15.11
N LEU A 178 -17.52 -41.57 14.32
CA LEU A 178 -17.40 -42.35 13.10
C LEU A 178 -17.60 -43.85 13.38
N GLY A 179 -16.92 -44.40 14.38
CA GLY A 179 -17.08 -45.80 14.79
C GLY A 179 -18.48 -46.13 15.31
N SER A 180 -19.22 -45.16 15.85
CA SER A 180 -20.60 -45.38 16.32
C SER A 180 -21.60 -45.63 15.19
N THR A 181 -21.29 -45.20 13.97
CA THR A 181 -22.06 -45.51 12.76
C THR A 181 -21.82 -46.93 12.24
N GLY A 182 -20.79 -47.61 12.75
CA GLY A 182 -20.30 -48.88 12.23
C GLY A 182 -19.17 -48.76 11.21
N MET A 183 -18.73 -47.53 10.87
CA MET A 183 -17.60 -47.30 9.98
C MET A 183 -16.32 -47.89 10.57
N SER A 184 -15.55 -48.60 9.74
CA SER A 184 -14.27 -49.19 10.12
C SER A 184 -13.12 -48.59 9.30
N ALA A 185 -11.89 -48.85 9.73
CA ALA A 185 -10.68 -48.50 8.98
C ALA A 185 -10.77 -49.00 7.53
N GLY A 186 -10.33 -48.18 6.58
CA GLY A 186 -10.43 -48.46 5.15
C GLY A 186 -10.49 -47.20 4.30
N ASP A 187 -10.71 -47.42 3.02
CA ASP A 187 -10.77 -46.37 2.01
C ASP A 187 -12.10 -45.62 2.12
N LEU A 188 -12.03 -44.30 2.25
CA LEU A 188 -13.15 -43.38 2.03
C LEU A 188 -13.14 -43.00 0.56
N ASP A 189 -14.20 -43.34 -0.16
CA ASP A 189 -14.29 -43.18 -1.62
C ASP A 189 -15.14 -41.98 -2.04
N GLY A 190 -15.90 -41.40 -1.12
CA GLY A 190 -16.71 -40.23 -1.40
C GLY A 190 -17.52 -39.78 -0.20
N ILE A 191 -18.22 -38.66 -0.40
CA ILE A 191 -19.20 -38.14 0.54
C ILE A 191 -20.51 -37.82 -0.16
N SER A 192 -21.58 -37.73 0.62
CA SER A 192 -22.83 -37.11 0.18
C SER A 192 -23.31 -36.08 1.19
N ILE A 193 -23.69 -34.90 0.70
CA ILE A 193 -24.23 -33.79 1.48
C ILE A 193 -25.56 -33.32 0.90
N HIS A 194 -26.49 -32.90 1.75
CA HIS A 194 -27.82 -32.49 1.32
C HIS A 194 -27.89 -30.97 1.15
N ALA A 195 -28.16 -30.49 -0.06
CA ALA A 195 -28.36 -29.08 -0.36
C ALA A 195 -29.86 -28.74 -0.40
N ASN A 196 -30.28 -27.68 0.28
CA ASN A 196 -31.67 -27.22 0.28
C ASN A 196 -32.03 -26.43 -0.98
N ASN A 197 -31.03 -25.90 -1.68
CA ASN A 197 -31.14 -25.07 -2.87
C ASN A 197 -30.01 -25.40 -3.86
N THR A 198 -30.07 -24.79 -5.05
CA THR A 198 -29.03 -24.89 -6.07
C THR A 198 -28.02 -23.75 -5.91
N ALA A 199 -26.73 -24.05 -6.07
CA ALA A 199 -25.65 -23.07 -6.16
C ALA A 199 -24.46 -23.71 -6.89
N ASP A 200 -23.55 -22.88 -7.37
CA ASP A 200 -22.34 -23.32 -8.06
C ASP A 200 -21.09 -22.99 -7.22
N ALA A 201 -20.16 -23.94 -7.17
CA ALA A 201 -18.84 -23.79 -6.57
C ALA A 201 -17.78 -24.13 -7.62
N GLU A 202 -17.17 -23.11 -8.21
CA GLU A 202 -16.03 -23.22 -9.10
C GLU A 202 -14.78 -23.59 -8.28
N PHE A 203 -13.89 -24.37 -8.89
CA PHE A 203 -12.66 -24.86 -8.26
C PHE A 203 -12.90 -25.52 -6.89
N LEU A 204 -14.05 -26.19 -6.71
CA LEU A 204 -14.37 -26.88 -5.46
C LEU A 204 -13.30 -27.93 -5.19
N ARG A 205 -12.66 -27.79 -4.03
CA ARG A 205 -11.63 -28.68 -3.53
C ARG A 205 -12.06 -29.24 -2.18
N ILE A 206 -11.94 -30.56 -2.04
CA ILE A 206 -12.14 -31.26 -0.77
C ILE A 206 -10.83 -31.94 -0.40
N ARG A 207 -10.38 -31.68 0.82
CA ARG A 207 -9.20 -32.35 1.36
C ARG A 207 -9.52 -32.95 2.72
N ILE A 208 -8.91 -34.08 3.04
CA ILE A 208 -9.12 -34.80 4.30
C ILE A 208 -7.76 -35.03 4.97
N LYS A 209 -7.71 -34.90 6.29
CA LYS A 209 -6.58 -35.34 7.11
C LYS A 209 -7.04 -36.09 8.34
N GLU A 210 -6.15 -36.93 8.85
CA GLU A 210 -6.25 -37.49 10.20
C GLU A 210 -5.70 -36.49 11.23
N THR A 211 -6.30 -36.43 12.41
CA THR A 211 -5.83 -35.62 13.53
C THR A 211 -6.10 -36.29 14.87
N THR A 212 -5.29 -35.92 15.87
CA THR A 212 -5.55 -36.26 17.27
C THR A 212 -6.40 -35.19 17.98
N GLU A 213 -6.59 -34.03 17.35
CA GLU A 213 -7.34 -32.92 17.94
C GLU A 213 -8.81 -33.27 18.13
N THR A 214 -9.38 -32.78 19.22
CA THR A 214 -10.81 -32.98 19.57
C THR A 214 -11.64 -31.72 19.40
N SER A 215 -10.99 -30.62 19.03
CA SER A 215 -11.62 -29.35 18.70
C SER A 215 -10.74 -28.58 17.70
N LEU A 216 -11.36 -27.83 16.80
CA LEU A 216 -10.71 -26.88 15.92
C LEU A 216 -10.53 -25.53 16.62
N ASP A 217 -9.40 -24.88 16.38
CA ASP A 217 -9.11 -23.52 16.84
C ASP A 217 -9.14 -22.57 15.64
N LYS A 218 -10.03 -21.58 15.67
CA LYS A 218 -10.15 -20.56 14.62
C LYS A 218 -8.88 -19.72 14.49
N ASN A 219 -8.09 -19.59 15.56
CA ASN A 219 -6.85 -18.84 15.58
C ASN A 219 -5.64 -19.69 15.17
N ALA A 220 -5.81 -20.99 14.99
CA ALA A 220 -4.78 -21.91 14.53
C ALA A 220 -5.42 -22.99 13.61
N PRO A 221 -5.95 -22.58 12.44
CA PRO A 221 -6.58 -23.50 11.50
C PRO A 221 -5.60 -24.57 11.02
N GLU A 222 -6.10 -25.77 10.71
CA GLU A 222 -5.28 -26.85 10.18
C GLU A 222 -4.94 -26.54 8.71
N MET A 223 -3.68 -26.31 8.35
CA MET A 223 -3.33 -25.90 6.97
C MET A 223 -2.53 -26.95 6.18
N GLU A 224 -1.86 -27.85 6.88
CA GLU A 224 -0.89 -28.81 6.33
C GLU A 224 -1.34 -30.26 6.51
N ASP A 225 -0.66 -31.16 5.79
CA ASP A 225 -0.85 -32.63 5.83
C ASP A 225 -2.23 -33.13 5.37
N PHE A 226 -2.91 -32.34 4.54
CA PHE A 226 -4.15 -32.72 3.90
C PHE A 226 -3.92 -33.55 2.63
N THR A 227 -4.75 -34.58 2.44
CA THR A 227 -4.87 -35.30 1.16
C THR A 227 -6.04 -34.73 0.38
N GLU A 228 -5.77 -34.19 -0.81
CA GLU A 228 -6.81 -33.80 -1.75
C GLU A 228 -7.53 -35.05 -2.29
N VAL A 229 -8.85 -35.07 -2.22
CA VAL A 229 -9.69 -36.20 -2.67
C VAL A 229 -10.65 -35.81 -3.78
N TYR A 230 -10.89 -34.51 -3.94
CA TYR A 230 -11.76 -33.94 -4.94
C TYR A 230 -11.24 -32.56 -5.37
N PHE A 231 -11.19 -32.31 -6.69
CA PHE A 231 -10.90 -31.00 -7.26
C PHE A 231 -11.55 -30.84 -8.64
N ALA A 232 -12.69 -30.17 -8.68
CA ALA A 232 -13.40 -29.79 -9.91
C ALA A 232 -14.50 -28.77 -9.62
N ASP A 233 -14.99 -28.08 -10.65
CA ASP A 233 -16.21 -27.28 -10.55
C ASP A 233 -17.41 -28.17 -10.18
N TYR A 234 -18.27 -27.69 -9.28
CA TYR A 234 -19.43 -28.44 -8.80
C TYR A 234 -20.71 -27.60 -8.80
N SER A 235 -21.74 -28.11 -9.47
CA SER A 235 -23.09 -27.54 -9.46
C SER A 235 -24.01 -28.33 -8.53
N PHE A 236 -24.40 -27.72 -7.41
CA PHE A 236 -25.29 -28.33 -6.43
C PHE A 236 -26.74 -28.37 -6.95
N ALA A 237 -27.37 -29.53 -6.79
CA ALA A 237 -28.80 -29.72 -7.00
C ALA A 237 -29.52 -29.78 -5.64
N THR A 238 -30.79 -29.35 -5.59
CA THR A 238 -31.60 -29.58 -4.38
C THR A 238 -31.75 -31.09 -4.11
N GLY A 239 -31.41 -31.51 -2.89
CA GLY A 239 -31.40 -32.91 -2.49
C GLY A 239 -30.00 -33.40 -2.12
N ASP A 240 -29.80 -34.72 -2.18
CA ASP A 240 -28.51 -35.34 -1.85
C ASP A 240 -27.55 -35.19 -3.04
N ASN A 241 -26.38 -34.59 -2.77
CA ASN A 241 -25.31 -34.35 -3.72
C ASN A 241 -24.17 -35.30 -3.40
N ARG A 242 -23.98 -36.31 -4.24
CA ARG A 242 -22.83 -37.22 -4.16
C ARG A 242 -21.60 -36.54 -4.74
N ILE A 243 -20.52 -36.54 -3.98
CA ILE A 243 -19.20 -36.10 -4.40
C ILE A 243 -18.28 -37.32 -4.33
N GLN A 244 -18.07 -37.95 -5.49
CA GLN A 244 -17.18 -39.11 -5.61
C GLN A 244 -15.74 -38.63 -5.67
N PHE A 245 -14.85 -39.25 -4.89
CA PHE A 245 -13.44 -38.91 -4.91
C PHE A 245 -12.74 -39.51 -6.12
N TYR A 246 -11.76 -38.78 -6.66
CA TYR A 246 -10.91 -39.30 -7.74
C TYR A 246 -9.81 -40.22 -7.19
N GLN A 247 -9.48 -40.10 -5.91
CA GLN A 247 -8.63 -41.02 -5.17
C GLN A 247 -9.18 -41.23 -3.76
N PRO A 248 -9.13 -42.45 -3.22
CA PRO A 248 -9.61 -42.71 -1.88
C PRO A 248 -8.73 -42.05 -0.81
N PHE A 249 -9.33 -41.70 0.32
CA PHE A 249 -8.61 -41.37 1.54
C PHE A 249 -8.54 -42.58 2.46
N ILE A 250 -7.35 -43.02 2.83
CA ILE A 250 -7.16 -44.19 3.69
C ILE A 250 -7.30 -43.76 5.15
N TRP A 251 -8.37 -44.18 5.83
CA TRP A 251 -8.58 -43.93 7.26
C TRP A 251 -8.13 -45.11 8.13
N ASP A 252 -7.43 -44.81 9.22
CA ASP A 252 -6.86 -45.77 10.17
C ASP A 252 -7.89 -46.40 11.14
N GLY A 253 -9.10 -45.83 11.20
CA GLY A 253 -10.18 -46.26 12.10
C GLY A 253 -10.03 -45.79 13.55
N THR A 254 -9.01 -45.01 13.88
CA THR A 254 -8.68 -44.57 15.26
C THR A 254 -8.46 -43.08 15.42
N SER A 255 -8.01 -42.40 14.37
CA SER A 255 -7.78 -40.96 14.33
C SER A 255 -9.07 -40.21 14.01
N ASN A 256 -9.20 -38.98 14.51
CA ASN A 256 -10.28 -38.09 14.10
C ASN A 256 -10.01 -37.61 12.67
N LEU A 257 -11.06 -37.17 11.97
CA LEU A 257 -10.94 -36.64 10.61
C LEU A 257 -11.26 -35.15 10.60
N VAL A 258 -10.44 -34.37 9.89
CA VAL A 258 -10.81 -33.02 9.45
C VAL A 258 -11.13 -33.09 7.97
N VAL A 259 -12.35 -32.67 7.61
CA VAL A 259 -12.76 -32.49 6.22
C VAL A 259 -12.75 -31.00 5.92
N GLU A 260 -11.90 -30.60 4.99
CA GLU A 260 -11.81 -29.22 4.49
C GLU A 260 -12.56 -29.10 3.16
N PHE A 261 -13.39 -28.06 3.06
CA PHE A 261 -13.94 -27.59 1.80
C PHE A 261 -13.31 -26.25 1.44
N SER A 262 -12.97 -26.04 0.17
CA SER A 262 -12.63 -24.71 -0.35
C SER A 262 -13.08 -24.53 -1.78
N PHE A 263 -13.37 -23.31 -2.20
CA PHE A 263 -13.78 -22.99 -3.57
C PHE A 263 -13.35 -21.55 -3.94
N THR A 264 -13.27 -21.27 -5.23
CA THR A 264 -13.00 -19.93 -5.77
C THR A 264 -13.90 -19.68 -6.97
N ASN A 265 -14.90 -18.83 -6.79
CA ASN A 265 -15.82 -18.37 -7.82
C ASN A 265 -15.29 -17.10 -8.50
N SER A 266 -15.18 -17.17 -9.83
CA SER A 266 -14.95 -15.99 -10.67
C SER A 266 -16.08 -14.96 -10.55
N THR A 267 -17.30 -15.44 -10.38
CA THR A 267 -18.49 -14.63 -10.06
C THR A 267 -19.27 -15.30 -8.94
N PRO A 268 -19.61 -14.60 -7.85
CA PRO A 268 -20.42 -15.19 -6.78
C PRO A 268 -21.73 -15.79 -7.28
N SER A 269 -22.09 -16.95 -6.76
CA SER A 269 -23.34 -17.68 -7.03
C SER A 269 -24.44 -17.27 -6.04
N GLY A 270 -25.42 -18.14 -5.79
CA GLY A 270 -26.40 -17.97 -4.71
C GLY A 270 -25.93 -18.61 -3.40
N ALA A 271 -26.39 -18.10 -2.25
CA ALA A 271 -25.99 -18.61 -0.94
C ALA A 271 -26.46 -20.06 -0.76
N LEU A 272 -25.52 -21.02 -0.80
CA LEU A 272 -25.80 -22.45 -0.65
C LEU A 272 -26.16 -22.79 0.79
N GLU A 273 -27.29 -23.44 0.98
CA GLU A 273 -27.73 -23.96 2.27
C GLU A 273 -27.54 -25.48 2.30
N ILE A 274 -26.59 -25.95 3.11
CA ILE A 274 -26.38 -27.37 3.37
C ILE A 274 -27.09 -27.76 4.66
N LYS A 275 -27.78 -28.91 4.65
CA LYS A 275 -28.48 -29.41 5.82
C LYS A 275 -27.48 -29.91 6.88
N GLY A 276 -27.62 -29.44 8.11
CA GLY A 276 -26.76 -29.83 9.23
C GLY A 276 -27.44 -29.76 10.60
N GLU A 277 -26.61 -29.74 11.64
CA GLU A 277 -27.03 -29.72 13.04
C GLU A 277 -26.05 -28.93 13.92
N ASP A 278 -26.51 -28.52 15.10
CA ASP A 278 -25.64 -28.04 16.18
C ASP A 278 -24.99 -29.26 16.84
N ALA A 279 -23.73 -29.53 16.48
CA ALA A 279 -22.95 -30.67 16.93
C ALA A 279 -22.09 -30.35 18.17
N GLY A 280 -22.06 -29.08 18.59
CA GLY A 280 -21.27 -28.58 19.71
C GLY A 280 -20.05 -27.75 19.27
N ALA A 281 -19.56 -26.92 20.20
CA ALA A 281 -18.46 -25.99 19.94
C ALA A 281 -17.15 -26.71 19.57
N GLY A 282 -16.36 -26.08 18.69
CA GLY A 282 -15.05 -26.58 18.29
C GLY A 282 -15.09 -27.63 17.18
N LEU A 283 -16.23 -27.84 16.50
CA LEU A 283 -16.32 -28.80 15.40
C LEU A 283 -16.34 -28.15 14.01
N CYS A 284 -16.48 -26.83 13.94
CA CYS A 284 -16.50 -26.07 12.70
C CYS A 284 -15.72 -24.77 12.85
N ILE A 285 -14.87 -24.52 11.85
CA ILE A 285 -14.36 -23.17 11.55
C ILE A 285 -14.53 -22.87 10.06
N TYR A 286 -14.78 -21.61 9.71
CA TYR A 286 -14.95 -21.19 8.32
C TYR A 286 -14.50 -19.74 8.09
N THR A 287 -14.20 -19.39 6.84
CA THR A 287 -13.82 -18.04 6.39
C THR A 287 -14.19 -17.85 4.91
N SER A 288 -14.32 -16.60 4.47
CA SER A 288 -14.68 -16.24 3.09
C SER A 288 -13.92 -15.02 2.57
N ASN A 289 -13.81 -14.94 1.23
CA ASN A 289 -13.16 -13.89 0.41
C ASN A 289 -11.68 -13.61 0.65
N GLY A 290 -11.24 -13.48 1.91
CA GLY A 290 -9.91 -12.95 2.23
C GLY A 290 -9.69 -11.59 1.57
N THR A 291 -10.69 -10.71 1.68
CA THR A 291 -10.63 -9.37 1.10
C THR A 291 -9.53 -8.57 1.77
N HIS A 292 -8.82 -7.76 1.00
CA HIS A 292 -7.71 -6.94 1.49
C HIS A 292 -7.50 -5.76 0.56
N ILE A 293 -6.70 -4.78 1.00
CA ILE A 293 -6.16 -3.78 0.08
C ILE A 293 -4.84 -4.27 -0.53
N VAL A 294 -4.63 -3.95 -1.79
CA VAL A 294 -3.36 -4.12 -2.49
C VAL A 294 -2.82 -2.74 -2.80
N ASN A 295 -1.66 -2.40 -2.23
CA ASN A 295 -0.99 -1.14 -2.51
C ASN A 295 0.05 -1.32 -3.61
N ASP A 296 -0.11 -0.54 -4.67
CA ASP A 296 0.81 -0.44 -5.78
C ASP A 296 1.09 1.03 -6.13
N ALA A 297 1.74 1.72 -5.19
CA ALA A 297 2.05 3.14 -5.25
C ALA A 297 0.87 4.10 -5.02
N GLY A 298 -0.08 3.70 -4.17
CA GLY A 298 -1.05 4.61 -3.55
C GLY A 298 -0.84 4.73 -2.05
N TYR A 299 -1.85 5.24 -1.36
CA TYR A 299 -1.85 5.33 0.10
C TYR A 299 -3.26 5.50 0.65
N THR A 300 -3.42 5.18 1.93
CA THR A 300 -4.69 5.37 2.65
C THR A 300 -4.49 6.37 3.77
N THR A 301 -5.29 7.45 3.81
CA THR A 301 -5.24 8.45 4.89
C THR A 301 -6.20 8.07 5.99
N VAL A 302 -5.71 8.05 7.23
CA VAL A 302 -6.49 7.68 8.42
C VAL A 302 -6.76 8.93 9.26
N PRO A 303 -8.02 9.22 9.63
CA PRO A 303 -8.31 10.30 10.55
C PRO A 303 -7.66 10.07 11.92
N THR A 304 -6.96 11.08 12.44
CA THR A 304 -6.16 10.99 13.68
C THR A 304 -6.88 11.53 14.92
N GLY A 305 -8.16 11.90 14.84
CA GLY A 305 -8.92 12.41 15.99
C GLY A 305 -8.83 11.51 17.24
N PRO A 306 -9.06 10.19 17.10
CA PRO A 306 -8.90 9.22 18.19
C PRO A 306 -7.46 9.06 18.70
N PHE A 307 -6.43 9.45 17.93
CA PHE A 307 -5.03 9.22 18.28
C PHE A 307 -4.51 10.19 19.35
N SER A 308 -5.33 11.16 19.77
CA SER A 308 -5.02 12.07 20.87
C SER A 308 -4.82 11.38 22.23
N SER A 309 -5.24 10.11 22.38
CA SER A 309 -4.94 9.28 23.57
C SER A 309 -3.54 8.65 23.53
N ILE A 310 -2.87 8.61 22.38
CA ILE A 310 -1.53 8.08 22.21
C ILE A 310 -0.53 9.11 22.73
N SER A 311 0.26 8.75 23.74
CA SER A 311 1.31 9.62 24.30
C SER A 311 2.49 8.83 24.85
N GLU A 312 2.22 7.91 25.77
CA GLU A 312 3.25 7.09 26.41
C GLU A 312 3.35 5.70 25.77
N GLU A 313 2.23 5.16 25.27
CA GLU A 313 2.17 3.81 24.75
C GLU A 313 1.50 3.79 23.37
N ILE A 314 1.91 2.83 22.54
CA ILE A 314 1.28 2.54 21.25
C ILE A 314 1.49 1.08 20.89
N THR A 315 0.49 0.51 20.22
CA THR A 315 0.65 -0.69 19.38
C THR A 315 0.12 -0.40 17.99
N VAL A 316 0.85 -0.80 16.95
CA VAL A 316 0.35 -0.86 15.57
C VAL A 316 0.54 -2.29 15.08
N SER A 317 -0.51 -2.92 14.56
CA SER A 317 -0.41 -4.24 13.96
C SER A 317 -1.21 -4.35 12.67
N PHE A 318 -0.82 -5.30 11.84
CA PHE A 318 -1.46 -5.60 10.55
C PHE A 318 -0.95 -6.92 10.01
N TRP A 319 -1.72 -7.53 9.12
CA TRP A 319 -1.23 -8.53 8.19
C TRP A 319 -0.72 -7.86 6.93
N CYS A 320 0.39 -8.34 6.39
CA CYS A 320 0.86 -7.92 5.09
C CYS A 320 1.46 -9.07 4.27
N TYR A 321 1.30 -8.98 2.96
CA TYR A 321 1.96 -9.85 1.98
C TYR A 321 2.79 -8.95 1.07
N GLY A 322 4.11 -8.91 1.26
CA GLY A 322 4.98 -8.12 0.40
C GLY A 322 5.07 -8.71 -1.00
N ASN A 323 5.10 -7.85 -2.01
CA ASN A 323 5.21 -8.28 -3.41
C ASN A 323 6.67 -8.63 -3.75
N PRO A 324 6.98 -9.90 -4.09
CA PRO A 324 8.35 -10.35 -4.38
C PRO A 324 8.95 -9.77 -5.67
N ASP A 325 8.13 -9.21 -6.55
CA ASP A 325 8.62 -8.56 -7.78
C ASP A 325 9.22 -7.17 -7.50
N PHE A 326 8.88 -6.56 -6.35
CA PHE A 326 9.28 -5.20 -6.00
C PHE A 326 10.12 -5.09 -4.72
N LEU A 327 9.94 -6.01 -3.78
CA LEU A 327 10.68 -6.00 -2.52
C LEU A 327 12.01 -6.79 -2.65
N PRO A 328 13.06 -6.42 -1.90
CA PRO A 328 13.15 -5.28 -0.99
C PRO A 328 13.36 -3.93 -1.71
N ALA A 329 12.58 -2.92 -1.33
CA ALA A 329 12.71 -1.54 -1.78
C ALA A 329 12.72 -0.57 -0.59
N ASN A 330 12.96 0.72 -0.83
CA ASN A 330 12.73 1.73 0.19
C ASN A 330 11.23 1.90 0.36
N THR A 331 10.66 1.43 1.47
CA THR A 331 9.22 1.50 1.70
C THR A 331 8.89 2.07 3.08
N SER A 332 7.63 2.48 3.23
CA SER A 332 6.99 2.79 4.51
C SER A 332 5.58 2.23 4.47
N ILE A 333 5.24 1.32 5.37
CA ILE A 333 3.89 0.72 5.43
C ILE A 333 2.94 1.51 6.33
N VAL A 334 3.44 2.12 7.39
CA VAL A 334 2.71 3.10 8.19
C VAL A 334 3.62 4.27 8.51
N HIS A 335 3.06 5.48 8.48
CA HIS A 335 3.80 6.70 8.73
C HIS A 335 2.92 7.72 9.45
N GLY A 336 3.48 8.39 10.46
CA GLY A 336 2.78 9.41 11.23
C GLY A 336 3.64 10.63 11.58
N LEU A 337 2.99 11.80 11.62
CA LEU A 337 3.63 13.08 11.91
C LEU A 337 3.11 13.71 13.20
N ASP A 338 3.99 14.41 13.92
CA ASP A 338 3.62 15.26 15.05
C ASP A 338 3.00 16.59 14.57
N ALA A 339 2.54 17.42 15.52
CA ALA A 339 1.97 18.75 15.25
C ALA A 339 2.92 19.72 14.51
N ASN A 340 4.22 19.42 14.44
CA ASN A 340 5.24 20.23 13.78
C ASN A 340 5.69 19.64 12.43
N ASN A 341 4.91 18.71 11.88
CA ASN A 341 5.23 17.96 10.66
C ASN A 341 6.56 17.21 10.76
N LYS A 342 6.90 16.68 11.94
CA LYS A 342 8.06 15.81 12.16
C LYS A 342 7.60 14.38 12.28
N ARG A 343 8.36 13.49 11.67
CA ARG A 343 8.11 12.05 11.74
C ARG A 343 8.15 11.57 13.19
N SER A 344 6.98 11.17 13.66
CA SER A 344 6.75 10.67 15.01
C SER A 344 6.51 9.17 15.02
N LEU A 345 6.05 8.61 13.90
CA LEU A 345 5.90 7.18 13.70
C LEU A 345 6.35 6.83 12.27
N ASN A 346 7.10 5.75 12.11
CA ASN A 346 7.34 5.15 10.81
C ASN A 346 7.78 3.71 10.92
N VAL A 347 7.17 2.85 10.10
CA VAL A 347 7.61 1.48 9.90
C VAL A 347 8.12 1.34 8.47
N HIS A 348 9.44 1.22 8.32
CA HIS A 348 10.05 0.80 7.07
C HIS A 348 9.99 -0.73 6.99
N LEU A 349 9.23 -1.29 6.05
CA LEU A 349 9.00 -2.73 5.93
C LEU A 349 9.01 -3.16 4.45
N PRO A 350 10.18 -3.43 3.87
CA PRO A 350 11.53 -3.13 4.35
C PRO A 350 12.06 -1.78 3.83
N TRP A 351 13.32 -1.48 4.16
CA TRP A 351 14.17 -0.59 3.36
C TRP A 351 14.96 -1.38 2.31
N SER A 352 15.61 -0.73 1.33
CA SER A 352 16.28 -1.43 0.21
C SER A 352 17.45 -2.35 0.61
N ASN A 353 17.84 -2.36 1.89
CA ASN A 353 18.84 -3.25 2.46
C ASN A 353 18.22 -4.42 3.24
N SER A 354 16.93 -4.71 3.00
CA SER A 354 16.12 -5.70 3.74
C SER A 354 15.96 -5.39 5.23
N GLY A 355 16.30 -4.17 5.67
CA GLY A 355 16.14 -3.75 7.05
C GLY A 355 14.69 -3.38 7.35
N VAL A 356 14.15 -3.95 8.43
CA VAL A 356 12.90 -3.47 9.05
C VAL A 356 13.27 -2.46 10.13
N TYR A 357 12.70 -1.27 10.07
CA TYR A 357 12.97 -0.18 11.02
C TYR A 357 11.65 0.30 11.63
N PHE A 358 11.61 0.33 12.95
CA PHE A 358 10.52 0.95 13.69
C PHE A 358 11.03 2.23 14.35
N ASP A 359 10.56 3.38 13.84
CA ASP A 359 10.80 4.70 14.39
C ASP A 359 9.55 5.16 15.14
N CYS A 360 9.67 5.59 16.41
CA CYS A 360 8.52 6.04 17.18
C CYS A 360 8.87 7.08 18.25
N GLY A 361 8.10 8.15 18.37
CA GLY A 361 8.31 9.28 19.27
C GLY A 361 9.43 10.21 18.82
N TYR A 362 9.12 11.49 18.58
CA TYR A 362 10.06 12.51 18.14
C TYR A 362 10.44 13.47 19.26
N GLU A 363 11.75 13.70 19.44
CA GLU A 363 12.25 14.72 20.36
C GLU A 363 13.59 15.28 19.86
N SER A 364 13.73 16.61 19.87
CA SER A 364 15.01 17.32 19.66
C SER A 364 15.78 16.90 18.39
N GLY A 365 15.07 16.66 17.29
CA GLY A 365 15.68 16.31 15.99
C GLY A 365 15.98 14.83 15.78
N GLY A 366 15.52 13.95 16.68
CA GLY A 366 15.63 12.50 16.53
C GLY A 366 14.38 11.77 17.01
N TYR A 367 14.43 10.45 16.94
CA TYR A 367 13.35 9.54 17.34
C TYR A 367 13.93 8.26 17.94
N ASP A 368 13.11 7.52 18.68
CA ASP A 368 13.49 6.18 19.13
C ASP A 368 13.42 5.20 17.96
N ARG A 369 14.41 4.31 17.89
CA ARG A 369 14.54 3.33 16.80
C ARG A 369 14.98 1.97 17.33
N ILE A 370 14.36 0.94 16.79
CA ILE A 370 14.90 -0.43 16.73
C ILE A 370 14.85 -0.92 15.28
N ASN A 371 15.80 -1.76 14.89
CA ASN A 371 15.88 -2.29 13.53
C ASN A 371 16.64 -3.62 13.49
N LYS A 372 16.29 -4.46 12.52
CA LYS A 372 16.95 -5.73 12.23
C LYS A 372 16.76 -6.05 10.74
N VAL A 373 17.69 -6.81 10.16
CA VAL A 373 17.59 -7.27 8.76
C VAL A 373 16.70 -8.50 8.72
N ALA A 374 15.72 -8.50 7.82
CA ALA A 374 14.79 -9.58 7.60
C ALA A 374 15.22 -10.50 6.45
N THR A 375 14.75 -11.74 6.48
CA THR A 375 14.88 -12.68 5.35
C THR A 375 13.77 -12.42 4.31
N PRO A 376 13.89 -12.94 3.07
CA PRO A 376 12.83 -12.80 2.08
C PRO A 376 11.47 -13.32 2.59
N GLU A 377 11.44 -14.46 3.26
CA GLU A 377 10.21 -15.07 3.78
C GLU A 377 9.49 -14.21 4.83
N GLU A 378 10.23 -13.36 5.56
CA GLU A 378 9.69 -12.42 6.54
C GLU A 378 9.15 -11.13 5.88
N LEU A 379 9.48 -10.89 4.61
CA LEU A 379 9.17 -9.66 3.87
C LEU A 379 8.10 -9.84 2.78
N GLU A 380 8.14 -10.96 2.06
CA GLU A 380 7.39 -11.15 0.81
C GLU A 380 6.97 -12.60 0.56
N GLY A 381 6.09 -12.81 -0.41
CA GLY A 381 5.71 -14.14 -0.90
C GLY A 381 4.78 -14.95 0.03
N GLN A 382 4.53 -14.45 1.24
CA GLN A 382 3.55 -15.01 2.17
C GLN A 382 2.98 -13.93 3.09
N TRP A 383 1.83 -14.24 3.67
CA TRP A 383 1.23 -13.38 4.70
C TRP A 383 2.01 -13.48 5.99
N ASN A 384 2.40 -12.32 6.52
CA ASN A 384 3.06 -12.19 7.79
C ASN A 384 2.30 -11.18 8.66
N HIS A 385 2.08 -11.51 9.92
CA HIS A 385 1.58 -10.56 10.90
C HIS A 385 2.73 -9.81 11.53
N TRP A 386 2.67 -8.48 11.48
CA TRP A 386 3.60 -7.62 12.18
C TRP A 386 2.89 -6.83 13.26
N ALA A 387 3.50 -6.76 14.45
CA ALA A 387 3.08 -5.83 15.50
C ALA A 387 4.27 -5.03 16.03
N PHE A 388 4.05 -3.75 16.25
CA PHE A 388 5.05 -2.78 16.71
C PHE A 388 4.55 -2.13 18.00
N THR A 389 5.23 -2.38 19.12
CA THR A 389 4.82 -1.85 20.42
C THR A 389 5.88 -0.93 21.00
N LYS A 390 5.45 0.13 21.69
CA LYS A 390 6.33 1.01 22.46
C LYS A 390 5.67 1.43 23.75
N ASN A 391 6.45 1.46 24.82
CA ASN A 391 6.10 2.03 26.11
C ASN A 391 7.20 3.00 26.57
N ALA A 392 6.93 4.29 26.48
CA ALA A 392 7.87 5.36 26.84
C ALA A 392 8.11 5.45 28.36
N THR A 393 7.21 4.89 29.18
CA THR A 393 7.30 4.87 30.64
C THR A 393 8.27 3.80 31.12
N THR A 394 8.20 2.59 30.57
CA THR A 394 9.21 1.54 30.84
C THR A 394 10.47 1.69 30.00
N GLY A 395 10.35 2.31 28.82
CA GLY A 395 11.39 2.45 27.81
C GLY A 395 11.47 1.25 26.86
N ASP A 396 10.49 0.35 26.88
CA ASP A 396 10.45 -0.85 26.04
C ASP A 396 9.91 -0.53 24.63
N MET A 397 10.48 -1.19 23.63
CA MET A 397 10.07 -1.09 22.23
C MET A 397 10.29 -2.44 21.58
N ASN A 398 9.27 -2.98 20.92
CA ASN A 398 9.28 -4.35 20.38
C ASN A 398 8.72 -4.39 18.96
N MET A 399 9.24 -5.33 18.16
CA MET A 399 8.68 -5.77 16.88
C MET A 399 8.39 -7.26 17.00
N TYR A 400 7.16 -7.66 16.69
CA TYR A 400 6.70 -9.03 16.67
C TYR A 400 6.45 -9.46 15.23
N LEU A 401 6.84 -10.69 14.91
CA LEU A 401 6.55 -11.34 13.64
C LEU A 401 5.79 -12.64 13.91
N ASN A 402 4.60 -12.78 13.33
CA ASN A 402 3.72 -13.93 13.52
C ASN A 402 3.49 -14.25 15.01
N GLY A 403 3.28 -13.19 15.79
CA GLY A 403 3.00 -13.25 17.22
C GLY A 403 4.22 -13.46 18.12
N VAL A 404 5.42 -13.69 17.57
CA VAL A 404 6.63 -13.93 18.37
C VAL A 404 7.53 -12.69 18.37
N VAL A 405 8.13 -12.35 19.51
CA VAL A 405 9.13 -11.24 19.59
C VAL A 405 10.26 -11.48 18.57
N TRP A 406 10.35 -10.58 17.59
CA TRP A 406 11.35 -10.64 16.51
C TRP A 406 12.56 -9.75 16.80
N GLN A 407 12.33 -8.60 17.45
CA GLN A 407 13.36 -7.65 17.89
C GLN A 407 12.83 -6.80 19.05
N SER A 408 13.71 -6.51 20.02
CA SER A 408 13.39 -5.62 21.15
C SER A 408 14.46 -4.56 21.36
N GLY A 409 14.12 -3.51 22.12
CA GLY A 409 15.07 -2.54 22.63
C GLY A 409 14.53 -1.83 23.87
N THR A 410 15.44 -1.41 24.74
CA THR A 410 15.15 -0.64 25.96
C THR A 410 15.60 0.82 25.80
N ASP A 411 15.35 1.65 26.82
CA ASP A 411 15.75 3.06 26.83
C ASP A 411 15.13 3.87 25.67
N LYS A 412 13.91 3.52 25.27
CA LYS A 412 13.12 4.18 24.21
C LYS A 412 12.01 5.02 24.84
N THR A 413 12.38 6.13 25.45
CA THR A 413 11.52 6.91 26.35
C THR A 413 10.89 8.17 25.74
N ARG A 414 11.05 8.41 24.43
CA ARG A 414 10.47 9.59 23.78
C ARG A 414 8.95 9.47 23.71
N LEU A 415 8.24 10.51 24.10
CA LEU A 415 6.78 10.55 23.97
C LEU A 415 6.34 10.57 22.51
N ILE A 416 5.10 10.16 22.29
CA ILE A 416 4.48 9.96 20.99
C ILE A 416 3.45 11.06 20.77
N ASP A 417 3.43 11.62 19.56
CA ASP A 417 2.40 12.56 19.11
C ASP A 417 2.12 12.28 17.64
N ILE A 418 0.86 11.99 17.28
CA ILE A 418 0.47 11.66 15.90
C ILE A 418 -0.75 12.51 15.53
N GLN A 419 -0.53 13.48 14.65
CA GLN A 419 -1.50 14.44 14.13
C GLN A 419 -1.87 14.15 12.66
N ASP A 420 -1.03 13.41 11.94
CA ASP A 420 -1.28 12.92 10.58
C ASP A 420 -0.84 11.45 10.51
N PHE A 421 -1.60 10.61 9.83
CA PHE A 421 -1.30 9.19 9.68
C PHE A 421 -1.70 8.68 8.29
N VAL A 422 -0.78 7.98 7.65
CA VAL A 422 -0.98 7.35 6.35
C VAL A 422 -0.48 5.91 6.36
N ILE A 423 -1.17 5.08 5.60
CA ILE A 423 -0.81 3.69 5.32
C ILE A 423 -0.24 3.63 3.91
N GLY A 424 0.85 2.91 3.75
CA GLY A 424 1.37 2.52 2.44
C GLY A 424 2.35 3.49 1.78
N VAL A 425 2.73 4.59 2.43
CA VAL A 425 3.72 5.54 1.89
C VAL A 425 4.44 6.30 3.00
N SER A 426 5.61 6.88 2.68
CA SER A 426 6.29 7.87 3.53
C SER A 426 5.82 9.30 3.23
N GLN A 427 6.11 10.26 4.13
CA GLN A 427 5.69 11.66 3.96
C GLN A 427 5.98 12.23 2.56
N ASN A 428 4.95 12.86 1.96
CA ASN A 428 4.83 13.47 0.63
C ASN A 428 4.26 12.60 -0.50
N SER A 429 3.54 11.49 -0.22
CA SER A 429 2.65 10.81 -1.19
C SER A 429 3.22 10.60 -2.61
N SER A 430 4.54 10.49 -2.74
CA SER A 430 5.27 10.41 -4.02
C SER A 430 6.62 9.71 -3.88
N ASN A 431 6.94 9.13 -2.72
CA ASN A 431 8.16 8.35 -2.53
C ASN A 431 8.04 7.32 -1.40
N ASN A 432 8.76 6.22 -1.54
CA ASN A 432 8.81 5.07 -0.62
C ASN A 432 7.46 4.41 -0.33
N TYR A 433 6.71 4.10 -1.39
CA TYR A 433 5.49 3.30 -1.28
C TYR A 433 5.78 1.88 -0.77
N TYR A 434 4.82 1.31 -0.05
CA TYR A 434 4.80 -0.12 0.23
C TYR A 434 4.13 -0.85 -0.94
N PHE A 435 4.74 -1.96 -1.35
CA PHE A 435 4.24 -2.79 -2.46
C PHE A 435 3.80 -4.14 -1.90
N GLY A 436 2.50 -4.38 -1.91
CA GLY A 436 1.94 -5.60 -1.34
C GLY A 436 0.53 -5.46 -0.84
N LYS A 437 0.04 -6.54 -0.25
CA LYS A 437 -1.29 -6.64 0.35
C LYS A 437 -1.23 -6.22 1.81
N ILE A 438 -2.26 -5.55 2.30
CA ILE A 438 -2.41 -5.15 3.70
C ILE A 438 -3.83 -5.50 4.14
N ASP A 439 -3.94 -6.07 5.33
CA ASP A 439 -5.17 -6.57 5.90
C ASP A 439 -5.15 -6.37 7.43
N GLU A 440 -6.33 -6.24 8.06
CA GLU A 440 -6.50 -6.19 9.51
C GLU A 440 -5.60 -5.15 10.23
N LEU A 441 -5.54 -3.91 9.73
CA LEU A 441 -4.72 -2.85 10.31
C LEU A 441 -5.36 -2.27 11.58
N ARG A 442 -4.61 -2.30 12.67
CA ARG A 442 -5.08 -1.95 14.02
C ARG A 442 -4.08 -1.01 14.70
N VAL A 443 -4.61 -0.01 15.41
CA VAL A 443 -3.83 0.94 16.21
C VAL A 443 -4.42 1.03 17.60
N TRP A 444 -3.59 0.87 18.63
CA TRP A 444 -3.97 1.00 20.03
C TRP A 444 -3.15 2.10 20.72
N SER A 445 -3.76 2.78 21.68
CA SER A 445 -3.08 3.71 22.59
C SER A 445 -2.44 3.03 23.81
N LYS A 446 -2.09 1.75 23.67
CA LYS A 446 -1.56 0.88 24.71
C LYS A 446 -0.50 -0.06 24.16
N GLU A 447 0.48 -0.44 25.00
CA GLU A 447 1.40 -1.54 24.71
C GLU A 447 0.68 -2.88 24.94
N LEU A 448 0.46 -3.64 23.87
CA LEU A 448 -0.04 -5.01 23.98
C LEU A 448 1.09 -5.99 24.33
N ASP A 449 0.76 -7.00 25.14
CA ASP A 449 1.70 -8.08 25.43
C ASP A 449 1.71 -9.16 24.33
N GLU A 450 2.77 -9.98 24.34
CA GLU A 450 2.98 -11.04 23.33
C GLU A 450 1.82 -12.03 23.27
N THR A 451 1.29 -12.45 24.43
CA THR A 451 0.19 -13.40 24.50
C THR A 451 -1.07 -12.85 23.84
N THR A 452 -1.41 -11.60 24.12
CA THR A 452 -2.58 -10.92 23.53
C THR A 452 -2.41 -10.80 22.02
N ILE A 453 -1.22 -10.47 21.53
CA ILE A 453 -0.94 -10.42 20.10
C ILE A 453 -1.11 -11.80 19.45
N GLN A 454 -0.57 -12.87 20.05
CA GLN A 454 -0.68 -14.24 19.53
C GLN A 454 -2.12 -14.73 19.48
N GLU A 455 -2.90 -14.47 20.54
CA GLU A 455 -4.28 -14.94 20.65
C GLU A 455 -5.23 -14.24 19.67
N TRP A 456 -4.94 -13.00 19.27
CA TRP A 456 -5.87 -12.15 18.52
C TRP A 456 -5.42 -11.76 17.11
N MET A 457 -4.22 -12.14 16.67
CA MET A 457 -3.74 -11.76 15.33
C MET A 457 -4.55 -12.40 14.19
N ASN A 458 -5.06 -13.62 14.36
CA ASN A 458 -5.65 -14.41 13.26
C ASN A 458 -7.15 -14.20 13.02
N GLY A 459 -7.82 -13.38 13.82
CA GLY A 459 -9.26 -13.17 13.69
C GLY A 459 -9.65 -11.72 13.92
N SER A 460 -10.79 -11.34 13.36
CA SER A 460 -11.32 -10.00 13.53
C SER A 460 -11.67 -9.70 14.99
N LEU A 461 -11.46 -8.46 15.39
CA LEU A 461 -11.62 -8.04 16.78
C LEU A 461 -13.08 -7.74 17.11
N ASP A 462 -13.47 -8.12 18.33
CA ASP A 462 -14.72 -7.71 18.94
C ASP A 462 -14.48 -7.15 20.36
N ASN A 463 -15.57 -6.75 21.01
CA ASN A 463 -15.51 -6.17 22.36
C ASN A 463 -15.06 -7.14 23.46
N THR A 464 -14.78 -8.40 23.14
CA THR A 464 -14.23 -9.39 24.08
C THR A 464 -12.70 -9.39 24.12
N HIS A 465 -12.03 -8.66 23.20
CA HIS A 465 -10.60 -8.38 23.30
C HIS A 465 -10.29 -7.62 24.60
N PRO A 466 -9.28 -8.06 25.40
CA PRO A 466 -9.02 -7.50 26.73
C PRO A 466 -8.73 -5.99 26.73
N ASP A 467 -8.10 -5.51 25.66
CA ASP A 467 -7.72 -4.10 25.48
C ASP A 467 -8.54 -3.37 24.40
N TYR A 468 -9.77 -3.84 24.11
CA TYR A 468 -10.63 -3.21 23.08
C TYR A 468 -10.91 -1.73 23.35
N ALA A 469 -10.92 -1.31 24.62
CA ALA A 469 -11.11 0.09 25.00
C ALA A 469 -9.96 1.02 24.57
N ASP A 470 -8.77 0.46 24.35
CA ASP A 470 -7.57 1.18 23.91
C ASP A 470 -7.39 1.14 22.39
N LEU A 471 -8.26 0.44 21.65
CA LEU A 471 -8.27 0.38 20.18
C LEU A 471 -8.78 1.72 19.61
N VAL A 472 -7.90 2.47 18.95
CA VAL A 472 -8.19 3.82 18.43
C VAL A 472 -8.42 3.87 16.92
N ALA A 473 -8.03 2.82 16.19
CA ALA A 473 -8.41 2.60 14.80
C ALA A 473 -8.30 1.12 14.45
N TYR A 474 -9.24 0.64 13.64
CA TYR A 474 -9.28 -0.74 13.16
C TYR A 474 -9.88 -0.83 11.76
N TYR A 475 -9.05 -1.03 10.75
CA TYR A 475 -9.46 -1.19 9.36
C TYR A 475 -9.30 -2.66 8.97
N GLN A 476 -10.43 -3.34 8.80
CA GLN A 476 -10.46 -4.75 8.38
C GLN A 476 -10.10 -4.89 6.90
N PHE A 477 -10.43 -3.90 6.07
CA PHE A 477 -10.28 -3.96 4.61
C PHE A 477 -11.13 -5.07 3.96
N ASP A 478 -12.39 -5.17 4.41
CA ASP A 478 -13.39 -6.14 3.91
C ASP A 478 -14.44 -5.51 2.97
N GLU A 479 -14.31 -4.24 2.58
CA GLU A 479 -15.33 -3.54 1.76
C GLU A 479 -15.40 -4.03 0.32
N GLY A 480 -14.27 -4.51 -0.23
CA GLY A 480 -14.18 -5.13 -1.56
C GLY A 480 -14.37 -4.20 -2.76
N SER A 481 -14.73 -2.92 -2.55
CA SER A 481 -14.87 -1.93 -3.61
C SER A 481 -14.89 -0.48 -3.09
N GLY A 482 -14.67 0.48 -3.99
CA GLY A 482 -14.72 1.91 -3.68
C GLY A 482 -13.40 2.46 -3.15
N THR A 483 -13.44 3.68 -2.61
CA THR A 483 -12.26 4.46 -2.18
C THR A 483 -12.24 4.74 -0.68
N ILE A 484 -12.92 3.91 0.10
CA ILE A 484 -13.17 4.12 1.52
C ILE A 484 -12.92 2.82 2.27
N ALA A 485 -12.20 2.89 3.39
CA ALA A 485 -12.13 1.81 4.38
C ALA A 485 -12.79 2.26 5.68
N ASN A 486 -13.68 1.43 6.23
CA ASN A 486 -14.41 1.73 7.45
C ASN A 486 -13.61 1.30 8.68
N ASP A 487 -13.64 2.14 9.71
CA ASP A 487 -13.09 1.81 11.02
C ASP A 487 -14.10 1.00 11.84
N ALA A 488 -13.74 -0.24 12.16
CA ALA A 488 -14.47 -1.17 13.01
C ALA A 488 -14.20 -0.95 14.52
N SER A 489 -13.43 0.06 14.89
CA SER A 489 -13.30 0.51 16.29
C SER A 489 -14.56 1.24 16.77
N VAL A 490 -14.56 1.62 18.05
CA VAL A 490 -15.66 2.41 18.64
C VAL A 490 -15.77 3.83 18.08
N TYR A 491 -14.75 4.31 17.36
CA TYR A 491 -14.71 5.67 16.82
C TYR A 491 -15.38 5.77 15.45
N GLY A 492 -15.29 4.73 14.61
CA GLY A 492 -15.99 4.67 13.33
C GLY A 492 -15.54 5.75 12.33
N GLU A 493 -14.27 6.16 12.41
CA GLU A 493 -13.69 7.16 11.52
C GLU A 493 -13.32 6.54 10.17
N THR A 494 -13.80 7.11 9.07
CA THR A 494 -13.56 6.52 7.75
C THR A 494 -12.21 6.92 7.18
N ALA A 495 -11.42 5.95 6.70
CA ALA A 495 -10.18 6.22 5.98
C ALA A 495 -10.43 6.37 4.47
N ASP A 496 -9.74 7.32 3.85
CA ASP A 496 -9.82 7.58 2.42
C ASP A 496 -8.65 6.89 1.70
N ILE A 497 -9.00 6.11 0.68
CA ILE A 497 -8.05 5.42 -0.20
C ILE A 497 -7.74 6.35 -1.37
N HIS A 498 -6.45 6.62 -1.59
CA HIS A 498 -5.96 7.52 -2.64
C HIS A 498 -5.07 6.76 -3.62
N ASP A 499 -5.10 7.26 -4.86
CA ASP A 499 -4.26 6.78 -5.93
C ASP A 499 -4.38 5.25 -6.12
N TYR A 500 -3.27 4.52 -6.04
CA TYR A 500 -3.15 3.14 -6.48
C TYR A 500 -3.20 2.13 -5.34
N VAL A 501 -4.34 2.16 -4.65
CA VAL A 501 -4.72 1.14 -3.69
C VAL A 501 -6.04 0.53 -4.17
N MET A 502 -6.02 -0.77 -4.39
CA MET A 502 -7.13 -1.53 -4.97
C MET A 502 -7.59 -2.63 -4.02
N TRP A 503 -8.81 -3.11 -4.22
CA TRP A 503 -9.34 -4.25 -3.47
C TRP A 503 -8.87 -5.55 -4.12
N GLY A 504 -8.41 -6.49 -3.30
CA GLY A 504 -8.06 -7.85 -3.70
C GLY A 504 -8.89 -8.86 -2.93
N ASN A 505 -8.99 -10.07 -3.47
CA ASN A 505 -9.52 -11.25 -2.79
C ASN A 505 -8.51 -12.39 -2.87
N GLU A 506 -8.65 -13.39 -2.02
CA GLU A 506 -7.82 -14.59 -2.03
C GLU A 506 -8.58 -15.80 -2.53
N ASN A 507 -7.88 -16.68 -3.24
CA ASN A 507 -8.43 -17.97 -3.65
C ASN A 507 -8.74 -18.82 -2.41
N GLY A 508 -9.84 -19.57 -2.43
CA GLY A 508 -10.36 -20.28 -1.26
C GLY A 508 -9.37 -21.26 -0.64
N ILE A 509 -8.48 -21.86 -1.46
CA ILE A 509 -7.43 -22.73 -0.94
C ILE A 509 -6.39 -22.00 -0.06
N ASN A 510 -6.14 -20.72 -0.35
CA ASN A 510 -5.10 -19.90 0.29
C ASN A 510 -5.59 -19.16 1.55
N LEU A 511 -6.91 -19.14 1.78
CA LEU A 511 -7.49 -18.55 2.98
C LEU A 511 -6.91 -19.19 4.24
N SER A 512 -6.23 -18.39 5.05
CA SER A 512 -5.44 -18.85 6.21
C SER A 512 -5.76 -18.07 7.49
N ARG A 513 -6.65 -17.09 7.41
CA ARG A 513 -6.92 -16.09 8.45
C ARG A 513 -8.40 -15.75 8.51
N ASN A 514 -8.79 -15.03 9.56
CA ASN A 514 -10.15 -14.54 9.80
C ASN A 514 -11.18 -15.67 9.83
N PHE A 515 -10.80 -16.82 10.40
CA PHE A 515 -11.76 -17.89 10.63
C PHE A 515 -12.73 -17.50 11.76
N GLU A 516 -14.00 -17.81 11.54
CA GLU A 516 -15.03 -17.82 12.57
C GLU A 516 -15.24 -19.25 13.06
N ALA A 517 -15.61 -19.41 14.33
CA ALA A 517 -15.96 -20.71 14.89
C ALA A 517 -17.49 -20.85 14.98
N SER A 518 -17.99 -22.04 14.65
CA SER A 518 -19.40 -22.41 14.80
C SER A 518 -19.53 -23.72 15.55
N SER A 519 -20.70 -23.92 16.19
CA SER A 519 -21.09 -25.22 16.73
C SER A 519 -21.85 -26.07 15.72
N GLU A 520 -22.16 -25.51 14.56
CA GLU A 520 -22.95 -26.15 13.51
C GLU A 520 -22.04 -26.92 12.53
N ARG A 521 -22.47 -28.12 12.13
CA ARG A 521 -21.72 -29.00 11.21
C ARG A 521 -22.68 -29.63 10.19
N PRO A 522 -22.28 -29.80 8.91
CA PRO A 522 -23.13 -30.43 7.91
C PRO A 522 -23.41 -31.89 8.28
N ASN A 523 -24.61 -32.34 7.97
CA ASN A 523 -24.88 -33.77 7.94
C ASN A 523 -24.12 -34.36 6.74
N MET A 524 -23.39 -35.44 6.96
CA MET A 524 -22.51 -36.03 5.95
C MET A 524 -22.71 -37.54 5.91
N ILE A 525 -22.76 -38.10 4.71
CA ILE A 525 -22.69 -39.55 4.51
C ILE A 525 -21.31 -39.88 3.96
N PHE A 526 -20.50 -40.60 4.71
CA PHE A 526 -19.24 -41.16 4.23
C PHE A 526 -19.50 -42.46 3.46
N LEU A 527 -18.77 -42.67 2.37
CA LEU A 527 -18.95 -43.78 1.45
C LEU A 527 -17.67 -44.63 1.44
N GLN A 528 -17.79 -45.92 1.72
CA GLN A 528 -16.70 -46.89 1.55
C GLN A 528 -17.18 -48.01 0.62
N GLY A 529 -16.40 -48.36 -0.39
CA GLY A 529 -16.89 -49.33 -1.37
C GLY A 529 -15.88 -49.74 -2.45
N ASP A 530 -16.43 -50.37 -3.48
CA ASP A 530 -15.71 -50.71 -4.70
C ASP A 530 -16.53 -50.16 -5.88
N TYR A 531 -15.87 -49.41 -6.74
CA TYR A 531 -16.51 -48.62 -7.78
C TYR A 531 -15.77 -48.79 -9.10
N ASP A 532 -16.53 -48.96 -10.17
CA ASP A 532 -16.01 -48.74 -11.52
C ASP A 532 -16.15 -47.25 -11.83
N LEU A 533 -15.00 -46.55 -11.87
CA LEU A 533 -14.93 -45.10 -12.08
C LEU A 533 -14.26 -44.77 -13.41
N THR A 534 -14.71 -43.70 -14.04
CA THR A 534 -13.97 -43.02 -15.11
C THR A 534 -13.56 -41.64 -14.62
N ILE A 535 -12.25 -41.43 -14.51
CA ILE A 535 -11.65 -40.16 -14.09
C ILE A 535 -11.10 -39.47 -15.33
N THR A 536 -11.65 -38.30 -15.66
CA THR A 536 -11.23 -37.51 -16.82
C THR A 536 -10.61 -36.19 -16.34
N GLY A 537 -9.34 -35.97 -16.72
CA GLY A 537 -8.67 -34.70 -16.48
C GLY A 537 -9.13 -33.63 -17.46
N THR A 538 -9.52 -32.46 -16.96
CA THR A 538 -9.89 -31.29 -17.76
C THR A 538 -9.04 -30.10 -17.32
N ILE A 539 -8.48 -29.37 -18.30
CA ILE A 539 -7.76 -28.13 -18.03
C ILE A 539 -8.77 -26.99 -17.95
N VAL A 540 -8.77 -26.30 -16.83
CA VAL A 540 -9.51 -25.04 -16.60
C VAL A 540 -8.49 -23.92 -16.44
N THR A 541 -8.82 -22.72 -16.90
CA THR A 541 -7.92 -21.56 -16.88
C THR A 541 -8.51 -20.45 -16.03
N GLU A 542 -7.75 -20.01 -15.04
CA GLU A 542 -8.00 -18.81 -14.26
C GLU A 542 -7.23 -17.63 -14.87
N LEU A 543 -7.87 -16.47 -14.94
CA LEU A 543 -7.23 -15.23 -15.39
C LEU A 543 -6.91 -14.38 -14.15
N VAL A 544 -5.62 -14.06 -13.98
CA VAL A 544 -5.14 -13.20 -12.90
C VAL A 544 -4.70 -11.88 -13.49
N GLU A 545 -5.42 -10.81 -13.15
CA GLU A 545 -5.11 -9.45 -13.61
C GLU A 545 -3.71 -9.02 -13.13
N LYS A 546 -2.94 -8.43 -14.05
CA LYS A 546 -1.62 -7.88 -13.77
C LYS A 546 -1.76 -6.51 -13.13
N PHE A 547 -0.76 -6.14 -12.33
CA PHE A 547 -0.66 -4.79 -11.78
C PHE A 547 -0.69 -3.73 -12.90
N ALA A 548 -1.55 -2.74 -12.72
CA ALA A 548 -1.65 -1.59 -13.61
C ALA A 548 -0.58 -0.55 -13.24
N ASN A 549 -0.07 0.15 -14.23
CA ASN A 549 0.67 1.37 -14.02
C ASN A 549 -0.30 2.55 -13.81
N SER A 550 0.02 3.35 -12.81
CA SER A 550 -0.46 4.72 -12.72
C SER A 550 0.06 5.54 -13.88
N MET A 551 -0.80 6.33 -14.52
CA MET A 551 -0.35 7.41 -15.39
C MET A 551 -0.99 8.73 -14.97
N THR A 552 -0.19 9.57 -14.31
CA THR A 552 -0.58 10.95 -13.99
C THR A 552 -0.10 11.89 -15.09
N SER A 553 -1.00 12.71 -15.64
CA SER A 553 -0.68 13.73 -16.64
C SER A 553 -0.65 15.13 -16.02
N TYR A 554 0.27 15.98 -16.48
CA TYR A 554 0.48 17.33 -15.95
C TYR A 554 0.29 18.41 -17.01
N GLU A 555 -0.26 19.55 -16.60
CA GLU A 555 -0.23 20.80 -17.37
C GLU A 555 0.50 21.91 -16.62
N ILE A 556 1.08 22.84 -17.37
CA ILE A 556 1.67 24.06 -16.83
C ILE A 556 0.62 25.16 -16.92
N ILE A 557 0.22 25.70 -15.77
CA ILE A 557 -0.62 26.90 -15.68
C ILE A 557 0.31 28.11 -15.59
N PRO A 558 0.45 28.89 -16.68
CA PRO A 558 1.36 30.01 -16.70
C PRO A 558 0.84 31.16 -15.82
N ARG A 559 1.74 31.80 -15.07
CA ARG A 559 1.41 32.96 -14.21
C ARG A 559 1.99 34.26 -14.76
N TRP A 560 1.67 34.55 -16.02
CA TRP A 560 2.17 35.74 -16.72
C TRP A 560 1.88 37.04 -15.95
N GLY A 561 2.86 37.93 -15.90
CA GLY A 561 2.74 39.23 -15.25
C GLY A 561 2.79 39.19 -13.71
N THR A 562 3.16 38.05 -13.13
CA THR A 562 3.39 37.91 -11.68
C THR A 562 4.87 37.62 -11.37
N MET A 563 5.27 37.79 -10.10
CA MET A 563 6.58 37.36 -9.58
C MET A 563 6.57 35.89 -9.11
N LEU A 564 5.51 35.14 -9.38
CA LEU A 564 5.33 33.76 -8.94
C LEU A 564 5.78 32.80 -10.05
N HIS A 565 6.25 31.61 -9.66
CA HIS A 565 6.48 30.51 -10.60
C HIS A 565 5.18 30.07 -11.27
N ASP A 566 5.28 29.54 -12.49
CA ASP A 566 4.19 28.80 -13.12
C ASP A 566 3.76 27.65 -12.21
N SER A 567 2.47 27.32 -12.25
CA SER A 567 1.93 26.22 -11.45
C SER A 567 1.91 24.96 -12.27
N ILE A 568 2.18 23.83 -11.63
CA ILE A 568 1.95 22.51 -12.22
C ILE A 568 0.61 22.03 -11.70
N ASN A 569 -0.27 21.62 -12.60
CA ASN A 569 -1.58 21.07 -12.26
C ASN A 569 -1.68 19.64 -12.78
N ILE A 570 -2.28 18.76 -11.99
CA ILE A 570 -2.61 17.40 -12.43
C ILE A 570 -3.87 17.48 -13.30
N VAL A 571 -3.80 16.92 -14.50
CA VAL A 571 -4.89 16.94 -15.47
C VAL A 571 -5.74 15.68 -15.34
N SER A 572 -5.10 14.52 -15.33
CA SER A 572 -5.75 13.22 -15.14
C SER A 572 -4.84 12.25 -14.39
N ASN A 573 -5.47 11.23 -13.81
CA ASN A 573 -4.80 10.07 -13.25
C ASN A 573 -5.55 8.83 -13.74
N GLU A 574 -4.88 7.98 -14.51
CA GLU A 574 -5.48 6.83 -15.17
C GLU A 574 -4.74 5.53 -14.82
N LEU A 575 -5.42 4.39 -14.96
CA LEU A 575 -4.85 3.06 -14.88
C LEU A 575 -4.60 2.55 -16.30
N VAL A 576 -3.36 2.15 -16.56
CA VAL A 576 -2.92 1.66 -17.86
C VAL A 576 -1.94 0.51 -17.63
N TRP A 577 -1.83 -0.43 -18.56
CA TRP A 577 -0.90 -1.55 -18.44
C TRP A 577 0.24 -1.37 -19.45
N GLU A 578 1.48 -1.45 -18.97
CA GLU A 578 2.64 -1.48 -19.87
C GLU A 578 2.49 -2.64 -20.85
N ALA A 579 2.50 -2.32 -22.15
CA ALA A 579 2.35 -3.31 -23.19
C ALA A 579 3.53 -4.29 -23.15
N GLY A 580 3.21 -5.57 -23.00
CA GLY A 580 4.21 -6.61 -22.80
C GLY A 580 3.65 -7.99 -23.09
N TYR A 581 3.98 -8.97 -22.25
CA TYR A 581 3.51 -10.33 -22.39
C TYR A 581 2.48 -10.67 -21.31
N GLU A 582 1.42 -11.34 -21.74
CA GLU A 582 0.58 -12.17 -20.89
C GLU A 582 1.15 -13.58 -20.90
N TYR A 583 1.35 -14.15 -19.72
CA TYR A 583 1.98 -15.46 -19.56
C TYR A 583 0.95 -16.55 -19.30
N VAL A 584 1.20 -17.76 -19.81
CA VAL A 584 0.39 -18.94 -19.52
C VAL A 584 1.22 -19.93 -18.73
N TYR A 585 0.73 -20.28 -17.55
CA TYR A 585 1.34 -21.25 -16.64
C TYR A 585 0.55 -22.56 -16.66
N ASP A 586 1.25 -23.69 -16.71
CA ASP A 586 0.66 -25.02 -16.62
C ASP A 586 0.24 -25.38 -15.18
N PRO A 587 -0.43 -26.53 -14.96
CA PRO A 587 -0.82 -26.97 -13.62
C PRO A 587 0.33 -27.20 -12.62
N ASP A 588 1.57 -27.33 -13.10
CA ASP A 588 2.77 -27.44 -12.26
C ASP A 588 3.37 -26.05 -11.95
N GLY A 589 2.74 -24.96 -12.42
CA GLY A 589 3.20 -23.58 -12.25
C GLY A 589 4.35 -23.20 -13.19
N MET A 590 4.66 -24.00 -14.20
CA MET A 590 5.70 -23.68 -15.17
C MET A 590 5.14 -22.81 -16.29
N LEU A 591 5.92 -21.81 -16.70
CA LEU A 591 5.62 -21.00 -17.89
C LEU A 591 5.66 -21.87 -19.15
N ILE A 592 4.54 -21.98 -19.86
CA ILE A 592 4.41 -22.79 -21.08
C ILE A 592 4.14 -21.99 -22.34
N ASP A 593 3.57 -20.78 -22.22
CA ASP A 593 3.31 -19.91 -23.36
C ASP A 593 3.35 -18.42 -22.96
N SER A 594 3.43 -17.54 -23.96
CA SER A 594 3.39 -16.09 -23.78
C SER A 594 2.72 -15.42 -24.97
N ASN A 595 1.76 -14.54 -24.72
CA ASN A 595 1.08 -13.75 -25.73
C ASN A 595 1.57 -12.30 -25.67
N GLU A 596 2.15 -11.81 -26.77
CA GLU A 596 2.55 -10.40 -26.87
C GLU A 596 1.32 -9.51 -27.06
N VAL A 597 1.07 -8.64 -26.10
CA VAL A 597 0.04 -7.61 -26.16
C VAL A 597 0.69 -6.34 -26.71
N VAL A 598 0.28 -5.95 -27.92
CA VAL A 598 0.82 -4.77 -28.59
C VAL A 598 0.12 -3.52 -28.08
N ALA A 599 0.92 -2.52 -27.69
CA ALA A 599 0.42 -1.22 -27.25
C ALA A 599 -0.56 -0.60 -28.25
N THR A 600 -1.68 -0.09 -27.73
CA THR A 600 -2.64 0.70 -28.49
C THR A 600 -2.28 2.18 -28.47
N GLU A 601 -1.59 2.64 -27.42
CA GLU A 601 -1.24 4.04 -27.18
C GLU A 601 0.21 4.22 -26.70
N PHE A 602 0.70 5.46 -26.75
CA PHE A 602 2.01 5.84 -26.21
C PHE A 602 2.05 7.30 -25.75
N VAL A 603 2.86 7.60 -24.74
CA VAL A 603 3.12 8.96 -24.21
C VAL A 603 4.59 9.26 -24.05
#